data_AF-A0AA90P2N5-F1
#
_entry.id   AF-A0AA90P2N5-F1
#
_cell.length_a   1.000
_cell.length_b   1.000
_cell.length_c   1.000
_cell.angle_alpha   90.00
_cell.angle_beta   90.00
_cell.angle_gamma   90.00
#
_symmetry.space_group_name_H-M   'P 1'
#
loop_
_entity.id
_entity.type
_entity.pdbx_description
1 polymer ?
#
loop_
_entity_poly.entity_id
_entity_poly.type
_entity_poly.pdbx_seq_one_letter_code
_entity_poly.pdbx_strand_id
1 'polypeptide(L)'
;MTKRIFLTMLLVITLQILLFNYFDGSKADLTGFMIVSGVLFNSKLVIFGTWYIFFSMLSFLSLGYLRQYISGYGIYLMIREKSRVKLGISRIMKLMILISGLSLIQLLFSIVFAYINNVDQAFFYHDFQSFICIAGLYIMSNFVLIFIQMALELHFTEEVSLLVINIYVLFSVTLGGVLLSVQKLMWILYFLIPNFGMYVRVDLPESGGLSPVIAYIVLTIITIILSVLSFIRLKKMDLT
;
A
#
# COMPACT_ATOMS: atom_id res chain seq x y z
N MET A 1 3.40 4.46 22.07
CA MET A 1 3.28 3.95 20.69
C MET A 1 3.44 5.07 19.66
N THR A 2 2.74 6.19 19.80
CA THR A 2 2.80 7.38 18.91
C THR A 2 4.21 7.95 18.66
N LYS A 3 5.05 8.13 19.69
CA LYS A 3 6.43 8.63 19.51
C LYS A 3 7.30 7.70 18.63
N ARG A 4 7.11 6.38 18.73
CA ARG A 4 7.85 5.40 17.92
C ARG A 4 7.39 5.43 16.46
N ILE A 5 6.07 5.47 16.24
CA ILE A 5 5.49 5.58 14.88
C ILE A 5 5.94 6.87 14.20
N PHE A 6 5.98 7.99 14.93
CA PHE A 6 6.46 9.25 14.40
C PHE A 6 7.95 9.18 14.00
N LEU A 7 8.80 8.62 14.86
CA LEU A 7 10.23 8.49 14.59
C LEU A 7 10.50 7.54 13.40
N THR A 8 9.76 6.44 13.30
CA THR A 8 9.89 5.53 12.15
C THR A 8 9.39 6.15 10.86
N MET A 9 8.29 6.92 10.89
CA MET A 9 7.83 7.70 9.73
C MET A 9 8.89 8.70 9.26
N LEU A 10 9.47 9.45 10.20
CA LEU A 10 10.51 10.43 9.87
C LEU A 10 11.75 9.75 9.27
N LEU A 11 12.16 8.60 9.81
CA LEU A 11 13.26 7.80 9.26
C LEU A 11 12.94 7.29 7.85
N VAL A 12 11.73 6.79 7.62
CA VAL A 12 11.30 6.31 6.30
C VAL A 12 11.30 7.44 5.27
N ILE A 13 10.70 8.58 5.60
CA ILE A 13 10.62 9.73 4.70
C ILE A 13 12.02 10.25 4.37
N THR A 14 12.90 10.39 5.36
CA THR A 14 14.28 10.84 5.13
C THR A 14 15.05 9.85 4.25
N LEU A 15 14.90 8.56 4.49
CA LEU A 15 15.54 7.52 3.68
C LEU A 15 15.00 7.49 2.25
N GLN A 16 13.69 7.67 2.05
CA GLN A 16 13.08 7.80 0.72
C GLN A 16 13.60 9.02 -0.03
N ILE A 17 13.71 10.18 0.64
CA ILE A 17 14.25 11.40 0.05
C ILE A 17 15.71 11.20 -0.37
N LEU A 18 16.53 10.61 0.51
CA LEU A 18 17.94 10.33 0.21
C LEU A 18 18.09 9.41 -0.99
N LEU A 19 17.31 8.32 -1.04
CA LEU A 19 17.35 7.38 -2.17
C LEU A 19 16.80 8.00 -3.45
N PHE A 20 15.74 8.81 -3.37
CA PHE A 20 15.19 9.52 -4.51
C PHE A 20 16.22 10.47 -5.13
N ASN A 21 16.93 11.24 -4.31
CA ASN A 21 17.97 12.15 -4.78
C ASN A 21 19.20 11.40 -5.31
N TYR A 22 19.64 10.34 -4.63
CA TYR A 22 20.83 9.58 -5.03
C TYR A 22 20.66 8.88 -6.38
N PHE A 23 19.44 8.45 -6.70
CA PHE A 23 19.15 7.71 -7.93
C PHE A 23 18.48 8.56 -9.02
N ASP A 24 18.67 9.88 -9.02
CA ASP A 24 18.12 10.81 -10.03
C ASP A 24 16.59 10.67 -10.20
N GLY A 25 15.85 10.49 -9.10
CA GLY A 25 14.40 10.27 -9.10
C GLY A 25 13.60 11.40 -9.77
N SER A 26 14.14 12.62 -9.82
CA SER A 26 13.54 13.77 -10.51
C SER A 26 13.41 13.57 -12.02
N LYS A 27 14.28 12.77 -12.65
CA LYS A 27 14.16 12.40 -14.08
C LYS A 27 13.14 11.28 -14.30
N ALA A 28 12.79 10.55 -13.25
CA ALA A 28 11.89 9.40 -13.30
C ALA A 28 10.43 9.76 -12.98
N ASP A 29 10.21 10.86 -12.24
CA ASP A 29 8.87 11.38 -11.94
C ASP A 29 8.45 12.45 -12.96
N LEU A 30 7.46 12.10 -13.78
CA LEU A 30 6.86 13.00 -14.78
C LEU A 30 5.63 13.76 -14.27
N THR A 31 5.23 13.53 -13.02
CA THR A 31 3.89 13.91 -12.54
C THR A 31 3.91 14.93 -11.39
N GLY A 32 5.09 15.21 -10.82
CA GLY A 32 5.26 16.16 -9.72
C GLY A 32 4.84 15.61 -8.34
N PHE A 33 4.44 14.34 -8.26
CA PHE A 33 4.07 13.67 -7.01
C PHE A 33 5.21 12.84 -6.39
N MET A 34 6.41 12.89 -6.97
CA MET A 34 7.69 12.31 -6.55
C MET A 34 7.61 10.91 -5.97
N ILE A 35 7.56 10.80 -4.64
CA ILE A 35 7.66 9.52 -3.93
C ILE A 35 6.38 8.69 -4.12
N VAL A 36 5.24 9.34 -4.41
CA VAL A 36 3.92 8.70 -4.56
C VAL A 36 3.63 8.32 -6.01
N SER A 37 4.21 9.02 -6.99
CA SER A 37 3.94 8.78 -8.41
C SER A 37 4.47 7.44 -8.91
N GLY A 38 5.55 6.94 -8.31
CA GLY A 38 6.23 5.72 -8.75
C GLY A 38 7.09 5.95 -9.98
N VAL A 39 7.58 4.86 -10.59
CA VAL A 39 8.48 4.94 -11.76
C VAL A 39 7.93 4.14 -12.93
N LEU A 40 8.09 4.73 -14.11
CA LEU A 40 7.74 4.19 -15.43
C LEU A 40 8.35 2.78 -15.64
N PHE A 41 9.65 2.67 -15.99
CA PHE A 41 10.17 1.40 -16.52
C PHE A 41 11.57 0.98 -16.04
N ASN A 42 12.44 1.88 -15.55
CA ASN A 42 13.89 1.61 -15.63
C ASN A 42 14.78 1.88 -14.41
N SER A 43 14.23 2.20 -13.24
CA SER A 43 15.05 2.33 -12.02
C SER A 43 14.50 1.46 -10.91
N LYS A 44 14.83 0.15 -10.99
CA LYS A 44 14.52 -0.85 -9.95
C LYS A 44 14.82 -0.29 -8.56
N LEU A 45 15.99 0.32 -8.39
CA LEU A 45 16.46 0.88 -7.13
C LEU A 45 15.67 2.12 -6.67
N VAL A 46 15.19 2.97 -7.57
CA VAL A 46 14.31 4.11 -7.21
C VAL A 46 12.97 3.58 -6.72
N ILE A 47 12.40 2.57 -7.38
CA ILE A 47 11.09 2.03 -6.98
C ILE A 47 11.15 1.36 -5.59
N PHE A 48 12.23 0.62 -5.34
CA PHE A 48 12.54 0.11 -4.00
C PHE A 48 12.69 1.26 -3.00
N GLY A 49 13.39 2.31 -3.41
CA GLY A 49 13.67 3.52 -2.65
C GLY A 49 12.44 4.38 -2.30
N THR A 50 11.45 4.45 -3.20
CA THR A 50 10.34 5.38 -3.09
C THR A 50 9.07 4.71 -2.56
N TRP A 51 8.76 3.50 -2.99
CA TRP A 51 7.45 2.90 -2.69
C TRP A 51 7.55 1.74 -1.70
N TYR A 52 8.51 0.84 -1.90
CA TYR A 52 8.62 -0.38 -1.08
C TYR A 52 8.96 -0.08 0.39
N ILE A 53 9.87 0.86 0.67
CA ILE A 53 10.26 1.16 2.06
C ILE A 53 9.06 1.61 2.90
N PHE A 54 8.21 2.49 2.36
CA PHE A 54 7.01 2.91 3.05
C PHE A 54 6.02 1.76 3.24
N PHE A 55 5.78 0.97 2.19
CA PHE A 55 4.94 -0.23 2.31
C PHE A 55 5.48 -1.20 3.38
N SER A 56 6.78 -1.47 3.38
CA SER A 56 7.42 -2.37 4.36
C SER A 56 7.21 -1.86 5.78
N MET A 57 7.32 -0.55 6.01
CA MET A 57 7.07 0.05 7.30
C MET A 57 5.60 -0.12 7.75
N LEU A 58 4.63 0.06 6.84
CA LEU A 58 3.22 -0.24 7.14
C LEU A 58 3.01 -1.73 7.46
N SER A 59 3.68 -2.62 6.72
CA SER A 59 3.63 -4.06 6.90
C SER A 59 4.20 -4.50 8.26
N PHE A 60 5.34 -3.94 8.68
CA PHE A 60 5.91 -4.16 10.00
C PHE A 60 5.07 -3.55 11.13
N LEU A 61 4.45 -2.38 10.92
CA LEU A 61 3.56 -1.77 11.90
C LEU A 61 2.27 -2.56 12.13
N SER A 62 1.82 -3.30 11.12
CA SER A 62 0.61 -4.13 11.17
C SER A 62 0.90 -5.58 11.60
N LEU A 63 2.17 -5.94 11.84
CA LEU A 63 2.58 -7.26 12.27
C LEU A 63 1.87 -7.69 13.55
N GLY A 64 1.19 -8.83 13.49
CA GLY A 64 0.56 -9.45 14.64
C GLY A 64 -0.67 -8.72 15.14
N TYR A 65 -1.16 -7.73 14.40
CA TYR A 65 -2.31 -6.92 14.81
C TYR A 65 -3.57 -7.76 15.00
N LEU A 66 -3.71 -8.83 14.21
CA LEU A 66 -4.86 -9.74 14.28
C LEU A 66 -4.54 -11.00 15.09
N ARG A 67 -3.29 -11.46 15.09
CA ARG A 67 -2.89 -12.67 15.83
C ARG A 67 -2.74 -12.46 17.34
N GLN A 68 -2.34 -11.28 17.81
CA GLN A 68 -2.44 -10.90 19.24
C GLN A 68 -3.88 -10.87 19.77
N TYR A 69 -4.87 -10.83 18.87
CA TYR A 69 -6.28 -10.89 19.24
C TYR A 69 -6.81 -12.33 19.29
N ILE A 70 -6.27 -13.19 18.45
CA ILE A 70 -6.60 -14.62 18.38
C ILE A 70 -5.90 -15.45 19.44
N SER A 71 -4.76 -14.96 19.95
CA SER A 71 -3.91 -15.66 20.91
C SER A 71 -3.59 -14.76 22.11
N GLY A 72 -3.40 -15.36 23.30
CA GLY A 72 -3.06 -14.63 24.52
C GLY A 72 -4.22 -13.79 25.09
N TYR A 73 -3.96 -12.52 25.45
CA TYR A 73 -4.94 -11.65 26.12
C TYR A 73 -6.21 -11.37 25.29
N GLY A 74 -6.11 -11.49 23.96
CA GLY A 74 -7.25 -11.32 23.04
C GLY A 74 -8.33 -12.39 23.19
N ILE A 75 -7.98 -13.60 23.62
CA ILE A 75 -8.93 -14.70 23.88
C ILE A 75 -9.90 -14.31 24.99
N TYR A 76 -9.41 -13.67 26.06
CA TYR A 76 -10.25 -13.21 27.17
C TYR A 76 -11.23 -12.11 26.74
N LEU A 77 -10.84 -11.24 25.80
CA LEU A 77 -11.75 -10.26 25.19
C LEU A 77 -12.79 -10.94 24.28
N MET A 78 -12.40 -11.96 23.51
CA MET A 78 -13.32 -12.73 22.65
C MET A 78 -14.37 -13.52 23.44
N ILE A 79 -14.03 -14.01 24.63
CA ILE A 79 -14.97 -14.70 25.53
C ILE A 79 -15.96 -13.70 26.17
N ARG A 80 -15.49 -12.48 26.47
CA ARG A 80 -16.28 -11.46 27.19
C ARG A 80 -17.23 -10.67 26.28
N GLU A 81 -16.89 -10.48 25.01
CA GLU A 81 -17.71 -9.73 24.06
C GLU A 81 -18.68 -10.63 23.27
N LYS A 82 -19.94 -10.20 23.18
CA LYS A 82 -21.06 -10.96 22.56
C LYS A 82 -20.87 -11.32 21.08
N SER A 83 -19.91 -10.70 20.36
CA SER A 83 -19.66 -10.98 18.94
C SER A 83 -18.19 -10.83 18.56
N ARG A 84 -17.54 -11.98 18.33
CA ARG A 84 -16.16 -12.12 17.84
C ARG A 84 -15.91 -11.33 16.55
N VAL A 85 -16.91 -11.31 15.66
CA VAL A 85 -16.84 -10.61 14.37
C VAL A 85 -16.82 -9.10 14.56
N LYS A 86 -17.68 -8.57 15.44
CA LYS A 86 -17.81 -7.11 15.64
C LYS A 86 -16.48 -6.50 16.11
N LEU A 87 -15.78 -7.22 16.98
CA LEU A 87 -14.45 -6.85 17.46
C LEU A 87 -13.38 -6.90 16.37
N GLY A 88 -13.33 -7.99 15.59
CA GLY A 88 -12.41 -8.13 14.47
C GLY A 88 -12.59 -6.99 13.46
N ILE A 89 -13.83 -6.68 13.09
CA ILE A 89 -14.17 -5.55 12.20
C ILE A 89 -13.74 -4.22 12.82
N SER A 90 -14.02 -3.97 14.11
CA SER A 90 -13.61 -2.72 14.77
C SER A 90 -12.09 -2.51 14.75
N ARG A 91 -11.32 -3.60 14.92
CA ARG A 91 -9.86 -3.56 14.84
C ARG A 91 -9.36 -3.29 13.43
N ILE A 92 -9.92 -4.00 12.45
CA ILE A 92 -9.62 -3.77 11.04
C ILE A 92 -9.89 -2.30 10.69
N MET A 93 -11.03 -1.74 11.09
CA MET A 93 -11.36 -0.32 10.88
C MET A 93 -10.35 0.64 11.55
N LYS A 94 -9.89 0.35 12.77
CA LYS A 94 -8.86 1.17 13.44
C LYS A 94 -7.53 1.14 12.70
N LEU A 95 -7.11 -0.03 12.21
CA LEU A 95 -5.89 -0.16 11.41
C LEU A 95 -6.02 0.57 10.08
N MET A 96 -7.19 0.49 9.45
CA MET A 96 -7.48 1.19 8.19
C MET A 96 -7.41 2.71 8.37
N ILE A 97 -7.97 3.26 9.46
CA ILE A 97 -7.82 4.68 9.81
C ILE A 97 -6.33 5.05 9.99
N LEU A 98 -5.55 4.20 10.65
CA LEU A 98 -4.11 4.42 10.84
C LEU A 98 -3.36 4.44 9.50
N ILE A 99 -3.59 3.47 8.62
CA ILE A 99 -2.94 3.38 7.29
C ILE A 99 -3.30 4.59 6.43
N SER A 100 -4.58 4.99 6.41
CA SER A 100 -5.01 6.19 5.70
C SER A 100 -4.32 7.44 6.23
N GLY A 101 -4.23 7.59 7.56
CA GLY A 101 -3.52 8.70 8.19
C GLY A 101 -2.03 8.76 7.82
N LEU A 102 -1.33 7.62 7.88
CA LEU A 102 0.09 7.55 7.51
C LEU A 102 0.31 7.81 6.02
N SER A 103 -0.58 7.30 5.17
CA SER A 103 -0.52 7.52 3.72
C SER A 103 -0.78 8.98 3.34
N LEU A 104 -1.69 9.66 4.04
CA LEU A 104 -1.92 11.10 3.86
C LEU A 104 -0.71 11.93 4.30
N ILE A 105 -0.08 11.58 5.43
CA ILE A 105 1.16 12.22 5.87
C ILE A 105 2.23 12.06 4.79
N GLN A 106 2.44 10.85 4.27
CA GLN A 106 3.38 10.58 3.19
C GLN A 106 3.11 11.44 1.96
N LEU A 107 1.84 11.58 1.59
CA LEU A 107 1.41 12.37 0.44
C LEU A 107 1.72 13.87 0.64
N LEU A 108 1.44 14.41 1.82
CA LEU A 108 1.79 15.79 2.19
C LEU A 108 3.30 16.04 2.11
N PHE A 109 4.11 15.12 2.64
CA PHE A 109 5.57 15.22 2.54
C PHE A 109 6.05 15.20 1.08
N SER A 110 5.45 14.36 0.24
CA SER A 110 5.76 14.31 -1.18
C SER A 110 5.46 15.65 -1.88
N ILE A 111 4.32 16.29 -1.55
CA ILE A 111 3.96 17.61 -2.09
C ILE A 111 4.95 18.69 -1.65
N VAL A 112 5.27 18.76 -0.36
CA VAL A 112 6.22 19.74 0.18
C VAL A 112 7.60 19.56 -0.46
N PHE A 113 8.04 18.32 -0.61
CA PHE A 113 9.33 18.00 -1.21
C PHE A 113 9.36 18.35 -2.71
N ALA A 114 8.27 18.12 -3.41
CA ALA A 114 8.15 18.48 -4.82
C ALA A 114 8.13 20.00 -5.04
N TYR A 115 7.56 20.77 -4.10
CA TYR A 115 7.61 22.23 -4.10
C TYR A 115 9.04 22.76 -3.88
N ILE A 116 9.80 22.20 -2.93
CA ILE A 116 11.18 22.63 -2.62
C ILE A 116 12.11 22.44 -3.82
N ASN A 117 11.94 21.36 -4.58
CA ASN A 117 12.83 21.01 -5.68
C ASN A 117 12.52 21.73 -7.01
N ASN A 118 11.55 22.66 -7.03
CA ASN A 118 11.14 23.39 -8.23
C ASN A 118 10.95 22.48 -9.46
N VAL A 119 10.39 21.29 -9.26
CA VAL A 119 9.98 20.45 -10.39
C VAL A 119 8.72 21.11 -10.93
N ASP A 120 8.83 22.01 -11.90
CA ASP A 120 7.72 22.80 -12.44
C ASP A 120 6.47 21.92 -12.69
N GLN A 121 5.52 22.01 -11.75
CA GLN A 121 4.41 21.06 -11.61
C GLN A 121 3.23 21.50 -12.48
N ALA A 122 3.22 21.11 -13.75
CA ALA A 122 2.06 21.35 -14.62
C ALA A 122 0.79 20.59 -14.18
N PHE A 123 0.89 19.52 -13.36
CA PHE A 123 -0.26 18.66 -13.06
C PHE A 123 -1.05 19.06 -11.79
N PHE A 124 -0.38 19.47 -10.71
CA PHE A 124 -1.04 19.73 -9.42
C PHE A 124 -2.03 20.90 -9.47
N TYR A 125 -1.69 21.94 -10.23
CA TYR A 125 -2.49 23.15 -10.35
C TYR A 125 -3.62 23.06 -11.37
N HIS A 126 -3.56 22.11 -12.30
CA HIS A 126 -4.50 22.05 -13.42
C HIS A 126 -5.60 21.00 -13.29
N ASP A 127 -5.42 19.91 -12.51
CA ASP A 127 -6.46 18.89 -12.37
C ASP A 127 -6.57 18.26 -10.96
N PHE A 128 -7.40 18.88 -10.13
CA PHE A 128 -7.74 18.37 -8.79
C PHE A 128 -8.43 17.00 -8.81
N GLN A 129 -9.14 16.66 -9.89
CA GLN A 129 -9.80 15.36 -10.01
C GLN A 129 -8.77 14.24 -10.16
N SER A 130 -7.75 14.46 -10.99
CA SER A 130 -6.62 13.53 -11.10
C SER A 130 -5.87 13.37 -9.78
N PHE A 131 -5.68 14.46 -9.01
CA PHE A 131 -5.10 14.38 -7.68
C PHE A 131 -5.87 13.46 -6.72
N ILE A 132 -7.20 13.64 -6.63
CA ILE A 132 -8.05 12.79 -5.79
C ILE A 132 -7.95 11.33 -6.24
N CYS A 133 -7.96 11.10 -7.56
CA CYS A 133 -7.85 9.77 -8.14
C CYS A 133 -6.55 9.06 -7.72
N ILE A 134 -5.42 9.76 -7.79
CA ILE A 134 -4.08 9.26 -7.41
C ILE A 134 -4.02 8.95 -5.92
N ALA A 135 -4.43 9.92 -5.10
CA ALA A 135 -4.41 9.77 -3.65
C ALA A 135 -5.26 8.57 -3.21
N GLY A 136 -6.46 8.42 -3.79
CA GLY A 136 -7.35 7.31 -3.51
C GLY A 136 -6.77 5.96 -3.94
N LEU A 137 -6.16 5.86 -5.13
CA LEU A 137 -5.54 4.61 -5.60
C LEU A 137 -4.36 4.20 -4.72
N TYR A 138 -3.53 5.16 -4.33
CA TYR A 138 -2.39 4.92 -3.43
C TYR A 138 -2.86 4.39 -2.07
N ILE A 139 -3.82 5.07 -1.45
CA ILE A 139 -4.36 4.67 -0.13
C ILE A 139 -5.05 3.30 -0.24
N MET A 140 -5.89 3.10 -1.26
CA MET A 140 -6.65 1.86 -1.46
C MET A 140 -5.74 0.67 -1.75
N SER A 141 -4.65 0.87 -2.50
CA SER A 141 -3.67 -0.19 -2.77
C SER A 141 -2.94 -0.61 -1.49
N ASN A 142 -2.45 0.35 -0.71
CA ASN A 142 -1.83 0.05 0.59
C ASN A 142 -2.79 -0.64 1.54
N PHE A 143 -4.03 -0.18 1.59
CA PHE A 143 -5.10 -0.79 2.37
C PHE A 143 -5.33 -2.27 1.99
N VAL A 144 -5.46 -2.56 0.70
CA VAL A 144 -5.68 -3.94 0.23
C VAL A 144 -4.49 -4.83 0.57
N LEU A 145 -3.26 -4.35 0.40
CA LEU A 145 -2.06 -5.12 0.73
C LEU A 145 -1.96 -5.47 2.21
N ILE A 146 -2.22 -4.51 3.10
CA ILE A 146 -2.23 -4.78 4.54
C ILE A 146 -3.42 -5.67 4.90
N PHE A 147 -4.55 -5.56 4.21
CA PHE A 147 -5.67 -6.45 4.43
C PHE A 147 -5.37 -7.90 4.00
N ILE A 148 -4.62 -8.09 2.91
CA ILE A 148 -4.10 -9.41 2.52
C ILE A 148 -3.17 -9.93 3.62
N GLN A 149 -2.24 -9.12 4.14
CA GLN A 149 -1.37 -9.52 5.25
C GLN A 149 -2.18 -9.98 6.47
N MET A 150 -3.19 -9.22 6.88
CA MET A 150 -4.07 -9.59 7.99
C MET A 150 -4.84 -10.88 7.71
N ALA A 151 -5.34 -11.06 6.49
CA ALA A 151 -6.02 -12.30 6.09
C ALA A 151 -5.08 -13.51 6.09
N LEU A 152 -3.79 -13.31 5.77
CA LEU A 152 -2.77 -14.34 5.89
C LEU A 152 -2.46 -14.67 7.36
N GLU A 153 -2.44 -13.68 8.27
CA GLU A 153 -2.24 -13.91 9.72
C GLU A 153 -3.34 -14.78 10.35
N LEU A 154 -4.53 -14.86 9.74
CA LEU A 154 -5.58 -15.81 10.15
C LEU A 154 -5.27 -17.28 9.82
N HIS A 155 -4.29 -17.53 8.95
CA HIS A 155 -3.94 -18.84 8.43
C HIS A 155 -2.51 -19.27 8.78
N PHE A 156 -1.59 -18.31 8.90
CA PHE A 156 -0.16 -18.54 9.13
C PHE A 156 0.35 -17.78 10.37
N THR A 157 1.64 -17.92 10.69
CA THR A 157 2.30 -17.09 11.71
C THR A 157 2.52 -15.67 11.24
N GLU A 158 2.67 -14.75 12.20
CA GLU A 158 2.84 -13.31 11.93
C GLU A 158 4.04 -13.08 11.01
N GLU A 159 5.14 -13.78 11.27
CA GLU A 159 6.39 -13.69 10.53
C GLU A 159 6.26 -14.24 9.11
N VAL A 160 5.53 -15.34 8.92
CA VAL A 160 5.28 -15.94 7.59
C VAL A 160 4.39 -15.03 6.76
N SER A 161 3.33 -14.48 7.34
CA SER A 161 2.43 -13.55 6.64
C SER A 161 3.15 -12.28 6.21
N LEU A 162 4.01 -11.73 7.08
CA LEU A 162 4.88 -10.60 6.79
C LEU A 162 5.85 -10.91 5.64
N LEU A 163 6.51 -12.07 5.69
CA LEU A 163 7.44 -12.48 4.64
C LEU A 163 6.74 -12.62 3.29
N VAL A 164 5.60 -13.31 3.26
CA VAL A 164 4.83 -13.58 2.03
C VAL A 164 4.36 -12.29 1.37
N ILE A 165 3.81 -11.34 2.14
CA ILE A 165 3.32 -10.08 1.55
C ILE A 165 4.48 -9.23 1.02
N ASN A 166 5.61 -9.17 1.71
CA ASN A 166 6.78 -8.40 1.24
C ASN A 166 7.38 -9.02 -0.02
N ILE A 167 7.52 -10.35 -0.08
CA ILE A 167 7.94 -11.06 -1.30
C ILE A 167 6.97 -10.76 -2.45
N TYR A 168 5.66 -10.84 -2.21
CA TYR A 168 4.65 -10.53 -3.21
C TYR A 168 4.79 -9.10 -3.73
N VAL A 169 4.97 -8.10 -2.85
CA VAL A 169 5.13 -6.70 -3.27
C VAL A 169 6.38 -6.52 -4.12
N LEU A 170 7.52 -7.07 -3.71
CA LEU A 170 8.76 -6.98 -4.48
C LEU A 170 8.64 -7.64 -5.86
N PHE A 171 8.09 -8.86 -5.89
CA PHE A 171 7.84 -9.57 -7.13
C PHE A 171 6.89 -8.79 -8.05
N SER A 172 5.80 -8.27 -7.49
CA SER A 172 4.78 -7.56 -8.23
C SER A 172 5.25 -6.26 -8.85
N VAL A 173 6.04 -5.49 -8.10
CA VAL A 173 6.60 -4.22 -8.54
C VAL A 173 7.66 -4.43 -9.64
N THR A 174 8.49 -5.47 -9.49
CA THR A 174 9.54 -5.79 -10.47
C THR A 174 8.95 -6.38 -11.76
N LEU A 175 8.03 -7.34 -11.65
CA LEU A 175 7.33 -7.93 -12.79
C LEU A 175 6.49 -6.88 -13.53
N GLY A 176 5.79 -6.00 -12.79
CA GLY A 176 4.98 -4.93 -13.39
C GLY A 176 5.79 -3.99 -14.27
N GLY A 177 7.01 -3.61 -13.84
CA GLY A 177 7.91 -2.81 -14.65
C GLY A 177 8.36 -3.50 -15.94
N VAL A 178 8.59 -4.82 -15.90
CA VAL A 178 8.98 -5.63 -17.07
C VAL A 178 7.81 -5.81 -18.03
N LEU A 179 6.60 -6.04 -17.53
CA LEU A 179 5.41 -6.21 -18.38
C LEU A 179 5.09 -4.92 -19.13
N LEU A 180 5.18 -3.78 -18.45
CA LEU A 180 4.98 -2.47 -19.04
C LEU A 180 6.01 -2.13 -20.13
N SER A 181 7.27 -2.55 -19.97
CA SER A 181 8.31 -2.29 -20.98
C SER A 181 8.17 -3.14 -22.24
N VAL A 182 7.65 -4.37 -22.11
CA VAL A 182 7.46 -5.30 -23.23
C VAL A 182 6.09 -5.14 -23.89
N GLN A 183 5.14 -4.45 -23.24
CA GLN A 183 3.75 -4.25 -23.68
C GLN A 183 3.01 -5.57 -24.04
N LYS A 184 3.43 -6.69 -23.45
CA LYS A 184 2.81 -8.01 -23.63
C LYS A 184 2.17 -8.48 -22.34
N LEU A 185 1.08 -9.25 -22.46
CA LEU A 185 0.37 -9.87 -21.34
C LEU A 185 -0.06 -8.84 -20.26
N MET A 186 -0.51 -7.67 -20.71
CA MET A 186 -0.93 -6.56 -19.84
C MET A 186 -2.04 -6.93 -18.86
N TRP A 187 -2.84 -7.96 -19.16
CA TRP A 187 -3.87 -8.46 -18.24
C TRP A 187 -3.29 -8.97 -16.90
N ILE A 188 -2.03 -9.43 -16.89
CA ILE A 188 -1.36 -9.90 -15.67
C ILE A 188 -1.18 -8.74 -14.67
N LEU A 189 -1.00 -7.50 -15.15
CA LEU A 189 -0.85 -6.33 -14.31
C LEU A 189 -2.05 -6.12 -13.36
N TYR A 190 -3.25 -6.60 -13.72
CA TYR A 190 -4.42 -6.48 -12.85
C TYR A 190 -4.31 -7.31 -11.56
N PHE A 191 -3.46 -8.33 -11.54
CA PHE A 191 -3.16 -9.12 -10.33
C PHE A 191 -2.02 -8.52 -9.50
N LEU A 192 -1.34 -7.50 -10.00
CA LEU A 192 -0.15 -6.92 -9.42
C LEU A 192 -0.48 -5.63 -8.66
N ILE A 193 -1.21 -5.77 -7.55
CA ILE A 193 -1.84 -4.69 -6.76
C ILE A 193 -0.96 -3.47 -6.50
N PRO A 194 0.31 -3.59 -6.07
CA PRO A 194 1.22 -2.45 -5.89
C PRO A 194 1.31 -1.50 -7.09
N ASN A 195 1.13 -1.99 -8.31
CA ASN A 195 1.22 -1.19 -9.53
C ASN A 195 0.04 -0.21 -9.66
N PHE A 196 -1.13 -0.53 -9.09
CA PHE A 196 -2.25 0.42 -9.04
C PHE A 196 -1.96 1.63 -8.15
N GLY A 197 -1.13 1.45 -7.12
CA GLY A 197 -0.72 2.52 -6.22
C GLY A 197 0.40 3.40 -6.78
N MET A 198 0.88 3.14 -8.01
CA MET A 198 1.90 3.94 -8.69
C MET A 198 1.26 4.65 -9.88
N TYR A 199 0.94 5.93 -9.73
CA TYR A 199 0.21 6.70 -10.74
C TYR A 199 0.82 6.64 -12.13
N VAL A 200 2.15 6.70 -12.19
CA VAL A 200 2.95 6.67 -13.42
C VAL A 200 2.74 5.37 -14.23
N ARG A 201 2.22 4.30 -13.60
CA ARG A 201 1.90 3.02 -14.25
C ARG A 201 0.42 2.87 -14.62
N VAL A 202 -0.43 3.70 -14.04
CA VAL A 202 -1.88 3.70 -14.24
C VAL A 202 -2.23 4.62 -15.41
N ASP A 203 -1.73 5.86 -15.40
CA ASP A 203 -2.08 6.86 -16.40
C ASP A 203 -0.95 7.05 -17.43
N LEU A 204 -0.72 6.01 -18.23
CA LEU A 204 0.17 6.05 -19.39
C LEU A 204 -0.66 6.36 -20.65
N PRO A 205 -0.70 7.62 -21.13
CA PRO A 205 -1.53 8.02 -22.26
C PRO A 205 -1.12 7.37 -23.60
N GLU A 206 0.11 6.87 -23.72
CA GLU A 206 0.64 6.36 -25.00
C GLU A 206 0.90 4.84 -25.05
N SER A 207 0.85 4.12 -23.92
CA SER A 207 1.35 2.73 -23.86
C SER A 207 0.38 1.67 -23.31
N GLY A 208 -0.93 1.95 -23.28
CA GLY A 208 -1.92 0.99 -22.76
C GLY A 208 -1.82 0.77 -21.25
N GLY A 209 -1.67 1.87 -20.49
CA GLY A 209 -1.69 1.85 -19.03
C GLY A 209 -2.97 1.26 -18.43
N LEU A 210 -2.94 0.96 -17.14
CA LEU A 210 -4.10 0.45 -16.41
C LEU A 210 -5.14 1.56 -16.24
N SER A 211 -6.36 1.40 -16.77
CA SER A 211 -7.44 2.37 -16.51
C SER A 211 -7.65 2.57 -14.99
N PRO A 212 -7.60 3.81 -14.47
CA PRO A 212 -7.84 4.10 -13.06
C PRO A 212 -9.17 3.55 -12.54
N VAL A 213 -10.21 3.62 -13.38
CA VAL A 213 -11.55 3.11 -13.06
C VAL A 213 -11.52 1.60 -12.85
N ILE A 214 -10.86 0.86 -13.75
CA ILE A 214 -10.73 -0.60 -13.63
C ILE A 214 -9.91 -0.97 -12.39
N ALA A 215 -8.84 -0.21 -12.10
CA ALA A 215 -8.04 -0.43 -10.89
C ALA A 215 -8.89 -0.30 -9.61
N TYR A 216 -9.74 0.73 -9.50
CA TYR A 216 -10.67 0.86 -8.38
C TYR A 216 -11.65 -0.30 -8.27
N ILE A 217 -12.21 -0.75 -9.40
CA ILE A 217 -13.13 -1.90 -9.43
C ILE A 217 -12.42 -3.16 -8.91
N VAL A 218 -11.21 -3.44 -9.41
CA VAL A 218 -10.42 -4.61 -9.00
C VAL A 218 -10.09 -4.55 -7.51
N LEU A 219 -9.59 -3.41 -7.02
CA LEU A 219 -9.27 -3.22 -5.60
C LEU A 219 -10.51 -3.42 -4.71
N THR A 220 -11.67 -2.92 -5.14
CA THR A 220 -12.94 -3.06 -4.41
C THR A 220 -13.39 -4.52 -4.37
N ILE A 221 -13.34 -5.23 -5.49
CA ILE A 221 -13.70 -6.66 -5.56
C ILE A 221 -12.80 -7.48 -4.65
N ILE A 222 -11.48 -7.26 -4.70
CA ILE A 222 -10.51 -7.96 -3.83
C ILE A 222 -10.83 -7.68 -2.36
N THR A 223 -11.14 -6.43 -2.00
CA THR A 223 -11.50 -6.05 -0.64
C THR A 223 -12.75 -6.79 -0.15
N ILE A 224 -13.78 -6.90 -1.00
CA ILE A 224 -15.01 -7.64 -0.66
C ILE A 224 -14.69 -9.12 -0.44
N ILE A 225 -13.93 -9.75 -1.35
CA ILE A 225 -13.52 -11.16 -1.24
C ILE A 225 -12.76 -11.40 0.07
N LEU A 226 -11.75 -10.57 0.37
CA LEU A 226 -10.97 -10.68 1.61
C LEU A 226 -11.83 -10.49 2.86
N SER A 227 -12.80 -9.58 2.82
CA SER A 227 -13.75 -9.36 3.92
C SER A 227 -14.59 -10.60 4.18
N VAL A 228 -15.13 -11.21 3.13
CA VAL A 228 -15.94 -12.44 3.23
C VAL A 228 -15.11 -13.61 3.76
N LEU A 229 -13.90 -13.81 3.22
CA LEU A 229 -13.00 -14.89 3.67
C LEU A 229 -12.59 -14.70 5.14
N SER A 230 -12.22 -13.49 5.53
CA SER A 230 -11.86 -13.15 6.91
C SER A 230 -13.03 -13.37 7.87
N PHE A 231 -14.24 -12.97 7.47
CA PHE A 231 -15.47 -13.19 8.25
C PHE A 231 -15.76 -14.69 8.46
N ILE A 232 -15.71 -15.49 7.39
CA ILE A 232 -15.95 -16.93 7.45
C ILE A 232 -14.94 -17.59 8.40
N ARG A 233 -13.67 -17.20 8.31
CA ARG A 233 -12.62 -17.75 9.15
C ARG A 233 -12.80 -17.37 10.63
N LEU A 234 -13.03 -16.10 10.93
CA LEU A 234 -13.28 -15.62 12.29
C LEU A 234 -14.48 -16.30 12.95
N LYS A 235 -15.53 -16.62 12.18
CA LYS A 235 -16.70 -17.35 12.67
C LYS A 235 -16.38 -18.82 13.02
N LYS A 236 -15.50 -19.46 12.24
CA LYS A 236 -15.12 -20.88 12.38
C LYS A 236 -13.93 -21.11 13.33
N MET A 237 -13.40 -20.08 13.96
CA MET A 237 -12.28 -20.25 14.90
C MET A 237 -12.76 -20.80 16.24
N ASP A 238 -12.27 -21.99 16.56
CA ASP A 238 -12.38 -22.58 17.88
C ASP A 238 -11.38 -21.90 18.82
N LEU A 239 -11.89 -21.40 19.95
CA LEU A 239 -11.08 -20.84 21.03
C LEU A 239 -10.77 -22.00 21.97
N THR A 240 -9.60 -22.62 21.82
CA THR A 240 -9.05 -23.58 22.79
C THR A 240 -8.16 -22.87 23.78
#